data_AF-A0A5T3RNV7-F1
#
_entry.id   AF-A0A5T3RNV7-F1
#
_cell.length_a   1.000
_cell.length_b   1.000
_cell.length_c   1.000
_cell.angle_alpha   90.00
_cell.angle_beta   90.00
_cell.angle_gamma   90.00
#
_symmetry.space_group_name_H-M   'P 1'
#
loop_
_entity.id
_entity.type
_entity.pdbx_description
1 polymer ?
#
loop_
_entity_poly.entity_id
_entity_poly.type
_entity_poly.pdbx_seq_one_letter_code
_entity_poly.pdbx_strand_id
1 'polypeptide(L)'
;LPYAQVKAVADLYALCWQSGEVVTYTPAPEKATIWLNNYSGTCVQEYVKLERLQEALAGNSPVIPGGWVMVPKKLTAENGAKSLLSGEFLETTFISCPECFADEECESCDGSGRIKIEVPVSWTTIKAIWNKGVEHFRSSTATGDN
;
A
#
# COMPACT_ATOMS: atom_id res chain seq x y z
N LEU A 1 11.03 11.43 -7.29
CA LEU A 1 11.42 10.01 -7.12
C LEU A 1 11.05 9.28 -8.40
N PRO A 2 11.94 8.48 -9.00
CA PRO A 2 11.62 7.76 -10.22
C PRO A 2 10.49 6.77 -9.93
N TYR A 3 9.38 6.91 -10.65
CA TYR A 3 8.19 6.08 -10.50
C TYR A 3 8.54 4.62 -10.86
N ALA A 4 8.10 3.66 -10.04
CA ALA A 4 8.28 2.25 -10.34
C ALA A 4 7.48 1.93 -11.62
N GLN A 5 8.18 1.62 -12.71
CA GLN A 5 7.51 1.18 -13.92
C GLN A 5 6.79 -0.13 -13.63
N VAL A 6 5.46 -0.10 -13.70
CA VAL A 6 4.63 -1.29 -13.59
C VAL A 6 4.92 -2.13 -14.83
N LYS A 7 5.64 -3.25 -14.65
CA LYS A 7 5.93 -4.19 -15.74
C LYS A 7 4.62 -4.77 -16.27
N ALA A 8 4.56 -4.99 -17.58
CA ALA A 8 3.47 -5.70 -18.23
C ALA A 8 3.16 -7.03 -17.50
N VAL A 9 1.86 -7.33 -17.39
CA VAL A 9 1.36 -8.49 -16.63
C VAL A 9 1.78 -9.80 -17.29
N ALA A 10 1.76 -9.85 -18.62
CA ALA A 10 2.20 -11.01 -19.41
C ALA A 10 3.63 -10.84 -19.94
N ASP A 11 4.35 -11.96 -20.07
CA ASP A 11 5.68 -12.03 -20.69
C ASP A 11 5.60 -12.47 -22.16
N LEU A 12 4.52 -13.15 -22.54
CA LEU A 12 4.29 -13.65 -23.89
C LEU A 12 2.79 -13.71 -24.18
N TYR A 13 2.41 -13.36 -25.39
CA TYR A 13 1.05 -13.44 -25.91
C TYR A 13 1.00 -14.48 -27.02
N ALA A 14 -0.01 -15.33 -27.01
CA ALA A 14 -0.29 -16.26 -28.10
C ALA A 14 -1.57 -15.85 -28.82
N LEU A 15 -1.52 -15.80 -30.14
CA LEU A 15 -2.73 -15.75 -30.97
C LEU A 15 -3.26 -17.17 -31.12
N CYS A 16 -4.50 -17.40 -30.71
CA CYS A 16 -5.14 -18.70 -30.77
C CYS A 16 -6.42 -18.62 -31.59
N TRP A 17 -6.77 -19.69 -32.30
CA TRP A 17 -8.12 -19.89 -32.79
C TRP A 17 -9.07 -20.17 -31.62
N GLN A 18 -10.37 -19.92 -31.82
CA GLN A 18 -11.39 -20.30 -30.81
C GLN A 18 -11.42 -21.81 -30.53
N SER A 19 -10.95 -22.64 -31.46
CA SER A 19 -10.74 -24.08 -31.26
C SER A 19 -9.60 -24.41 -30.30
N GLY A 20 -8.79 -23.43 -29.91
CA GLY A 20 -7.65 -23.58 -29.00
C GLY A 20 -6.30 -23.81 -29.68
N GLU A 21 -6.26 -23.91 -31.01
CA GLU A 21 -5.00 -24.06 -31.75
C GLU A 21 -4.23 -22.75 -31.79
N VAL A 22 -2.93 -22.81 -31.47
CA VAL A 22 -2.05 -21.65 -31.44
C VAL A 22 -1.51 -21.34 -32.84
N VAL A 23 -1.65 -20.09 -33.26
CA VAL A 23 -1.16 -19.59 -34.55
C VAL A 23 0.26 -19.07 -34.43
N THR A 24 0.51 -18.19 -33.46
CA THR A 24 1.81 -17.53 -33.31
C THR A 24 1.96 -16.90 -31.92
N TYR A 25 3.18 -16.50 -31.59
CA TYR A 25 3.53 -15.87 -30.31
C TYR A 25 4.17 -14.49 -30.53
N THR A 26 4.01 -13.60 -29.55
CA THR A 26 4.70 -12.31 -29.49
C THR A 26 4.97 -11.88 -28.05
N PRO A 27 6.17 -11.35 -27.73
CA PRO A 27 6.40 -10.68 -26.45
C PRO A 27 5.88 -9.23 -26.45
N ALA A 28 5.55 -8.68 -27.61
CA ALA A 28 5.12 -7.30 -27.80
C ALA A 28 3.60 -7.14 -27.56
N PRO A 29 3.16 -6.44 -26.49
CA PRO A 29 1.75 -6.24 -26.15
C PRO A 29 0.97 -5.44 -27.21
N GLU A 30 1.63 -4.51 -27.89
CA GLU A 30 1.05 -3.72 -28.98
C GLU A 30 0.63 -4.61 -30.15
N LYS A 31 1.43 -5.64 -30.45
CA LYS A 31 1.12 -6.61 -31.50
C LYS A 31 -0.03 -7.52 -31.09
N ALA A 32 -0.09 -7.90 -29.82
CA ALA A 32 -1.19 -8.69 -29.27
C ALA A 32 -2.52 -7.92 -29.31
N THR A 33 -2.50 -6.61 -29.06
CA THR A 33 -3.68 -5.74 -29.15
C THR A 33 -4.19 -5.63 -30.59
N ILE A 34 -3.28 -5.53 -31.56
CA ILE A 34 -3.63 -5.56 -32.98
C ILE A 34 -4.36 -6.87 -33.34
N TRP A 35 -3.92 -8.00 -32.78
CA TRP A 35 -4.59 -9.29 -33.04
C TRP A 35 -6.03 -9.31 -32.56
N LEU A 36 -6.28 -8.85 -31.32
CA LEU A 36 -7.62 -8.79 -30.74
C LEU A 36 -8.61 -7.96 -31.58
N ASN A 37 -8.15 -6.85 -32.15
CA ASN A 37 -9.01 -5.91 -32.85
C ASN A 37 -9.26 -6.26 -34.31
N ASN A 38 -8.31 -6.95 -34.96
CA ASN A 38 -8.31 -7.09 -36.42
C ASN A 38 -8.58 -8.52 -36.91
N TYR A 39 -8.56 -9.54 -36.03
CA TYR A 39 -8.71 -10.94 -36.43
C TYR A 39 -9.94 -11.59 -35.79
N SER A 40 -11.05 -11.59 -36.52
CA SER A 40 -12.28 -12.29 -36.12
C SER A 40 -12.07 -13.80 -36.01
N GLY A 41 -12.68 -14.44 -35.01
CA GLY A 41 -12.57 -15.89 -34.79
C GLY A 41 -11.28 -16.33 -34.09
N THR A 42 -10.47 -15.38 -33.62
CA THR A 42 -9.28 -15.63 -32.80
C THR A 42 -9.46 -15.08 -31.37
N CYS A 43 -8.61 -15.53 -30.46
CA CYS A 43 -8.44 -14.96 -29.12
C CYS A 43 -6.95 -14.79 -28.82
N VAL A 44 -6.62 -13.96 -27.84
CA VAL A 44 -5.25 -13.82 -27.35
C VAL A 44 -5.16 -14.42 -25.96
N GLN A 45 -4.19 -15.32 -25.76
CA GLN A 45 -3.86 -15.90 -24.47
C GLN A 45 -2.59 -15.26 -23.93
N GLU A 46 -2.60 -14.92 -22.65
CA GLU A 46 -1.47 -14.37 -21.92
C GLU A 46 -0.71 -15.48 -21.19
N TYR A 47 0.60 -15.46 -21.31
CA TYR A 47 1.51 -16.36 -20.61
C TYR A 47 2.48 -15.57 -19.75
N VAL A 48 2.76 -16.10 -18.58
CA VAL A 48 3.76 -15.59 -17.64
C VAL A 48 4.86 -16.60 -17.45
N LYS A 49 6.08 -16.13 -17.18
CA LYS A 49 7.19 -16.99 -16.78
C LYS A 49 6.87 -17.76 -15.50
N LEU A 50 7.36 -18.99 -15.40
CA LEU A 50 7.09 -19.87 -14.26
C LEU A 50 7.59 -19.27 -12.93
N GLU A 51 8.70 -18.55 -12.95
CA GLU A 51 9.23 -17.87 -11.76
C GLU A 51 8.23 -16.84 -11.22
N ARG A 52 7.57 -16.08 -12.10
CA ARG A 52 6.54 -15.10 -11.71
C ARG A 52 5.29 -15.76 -11.16
N LEU A 53 4.91 -16.92 -11.71
CA LEU A 53 3.80 -17.71 -11.16
C LEU A 53 4.13 -18.20 -9.75
N GLN A 54 5.35 -18.69 -9.53
CA GLN A 54 5.81 -19.11 -8.20
C GLN A 54 5.86 -17.95 -7.21
N GLU A 55 6.35 -16.77 -7.63
CA GLU A 55 6.32 -15.54 -6.83
C GLU A 55 4.88 -15.14 -6.46
N ALA A 56 3.95 -15.13 -7.42
CA ALA A 56 2.55 -14.82 -7.17
C ALA A 56 1.89 -15.81 -6.19
N LEU A 57 2.17 -17.11 -6.34
CA LEU A 57 1.69 -18.16 -5.42
C LEU A 57 2.32 -18.05 -4.01
N ALA A 58 3.53 -17.50 -3.91
CA ALA A 58 4.19 -17.20 -2.64
C ALA A 58 3.72 -15.86 -2.02
N GLY A 59 2.73 -15.17 -2.63
CA GLY A 59 2.23 -13.88 -2.17
C GLY A 59 3.02 -12.66 -2.65
N ASN A 60 4.11 -12.88 -3.41
CA ASN A 60 4.92 -11.86 -4.06
C ASN A 60 4.36 -11.55 -5.46
N SER A 61 3.11 -11.11 -5.53
CA SER A 61 2.50 -10.71 -6.80
C SER A 61 3.38 -9.63 -7.48
N PRO A 62 3.61 -9.68 -8.82
CA PRO A 62 4.39 -8.68 -9.56
C PRO A 62 3.84 -7.25 -9.45
N VAL A 63 2.68 -7.08 -8.81
CA VAL A 63 2.06 -5.80 -8.47
C VAL A 63 2.79 -5.09 -7.30
N ILE A 64 3.55 -5.80 -6.47
CA ILE A 64 4.26 -5.20 -5.32
C ILE A 64 5.76 -5.10 -5.62
N PRO A 65 6.32 -3.88 -5.76
CA PRO A 65 7.76 -3.71 -5.98
C PRO A 65 8.59 -4.33 -4.84
N GLY A 66 9.81 -4.77 -5.15
CA GLY A 66 10.73 -5.30 -4.15
C GLY A 66 10.96 -4.33 -3.00
N GLY A 67 10.90 -4.83 -1.75
CA GLY A 67 11.01 -4.02 -0.53
C GLY A 67 9.70 -3.40 -0.04
N TRP A 68 8.58 -3.63 -0.73
CA TRP A 68 7.25 -3.19 -0.29
C TRP A 68 6.45 -4.36 0.30
N VAL A 69 5.51 -4.04 1.16
CA VAL A 69 4.55 -5.00 1.74
C VAL A 69 3.13 -4.60 1.39
N MET A 70 2.25 -5.59 1.21
CA MET A 70 0.82 -5.33 1.05
C MET A 70 0.22 -4.89 2.38
N VAL A 71 -0.52 -3.79 2.36
CA VAL A 71 -1.21 -3.26 3.54
C VAL A 71 -2.67 -2.96 3.22
N PRO A 72 -3.58 -3.03 4.20
CA PRO A 72 -5.00 -2.76 3.98
C PRO A 72 -5.24 -1.29 3.63
N LYS A 73 -6.14 -1.03 2.67
CA LYS A 73 -6.56 0.33 2.28
C LYS A 73 -7.21 1.12 3.41
N LYS A 74 -7.77 0.43 4.41
CA LYS A 74 -8.43 1.03 5.58
C LYS A 74 -8.10 0.20 6.80
N LEU A 75 -7.72 0.86 7.89
CA LEU A 75 -7.50 0.20 9.17
C LEU A 75 -8.84 0.00 9.88
N THR A 76 -9.13 -1.22 10.31
CA THR A 76 -10.34 -1.54 11.07
C THR A 76 -10.00 -2.44 12.26
N ALA A 77 -10.97 -2.71 13.13
CA ALA A 77 -10.72 -3.66 14.22
C ALA A 77 -10.75 -5.11 13.69
N GLU A 78 -11.63 -5.35 12.72
CA GLU A 78 -11.92 -6.66 12.13
C GLU A 78 -10.75 -7.21 11.31
N ASN A 79 -9.92 -6.33 10.73
CA ASN A 79 -8.68 -6.73 10.05
C ASN A 79 -7.45 -6.79 10.97
N GLY A 80 -7.65 -6.72 12.30
CA GLY A 80 -6.60 -6.83 13.29
C GLY A 80 -5.75 -5.58 13.51
N ALA A 81 -5.90 -4.54 12.67
CA ALA A 81 -5.04 -3.36 12.73
C ALA A 81 -5.15 -2.60 14.07
N LYS A 82 -6.33 -2.57 14.69
CA LYS A 82 -6.50 -1.90 15.98
C LYS A 82 -5.66 -2.54 17.08
N SER A 83 -5.64 -3.87 17.13
CA SER A 83 -4.85 -4.59 18.13
C SER A 83 -3.36 -4.43 17.91
N LEU A 84 -2.92 -4.31 16.65
CA LEU A 84 -1.51 -4.18 16.30
C LEU A 84 -0.94 -2.78 16.58
N LEU A 85 -1.76 -1.73 16.43
CA LEU A 85 -1.25 -0.34 16.40
C LEU A 85 -1.60 0.49 17.64
N SER A 86 -2.59 0.06 18.43
CA SER A 86 -3.01 0.84 19.61
C SER A 86 -2.00 0.66 20.74
N GLY A 87 -1.42 1.76 21.23
CA GLY A 87 -0.41 1.73 22.30
C GLY A 87 1.04 1.75 21.80
N GLU A 88 1.27 1.44 20.52
CA GLU A 88 2.62 1.41 19.94
C GLU A 88 3.20 2.81 19.69
N PHE A 89 2.34 3.79 19.42
CA PHE A 89 2.74 5.17 19.19
C PHE A 89 2.41 5.99 20.42
N LEU A 90 3.41 6.67 20.97
CA LEU A 90 3.26 7.61 22.07
C LEU A 90 3.52 9.03 21.56
N GLU A 91 2.74 9.98 22.04
CA GLU A 91 2.95 11.41 21.84
C GLU A 91 3.28 12.05 23.17
N THR A 92 4.32 12.89 23.17
CA THR A 92 4.63 13.74 24.32
C THR A 92 3.55 14.82 24.44
N THR A 93 2.92 14.91 25.59
CA THR A 93 2.03 16.03 25.94
C THR A 93 2.37 16.59 27.32
N PHE A 94 1.78 17.72 27.65
CA PHE A 94 1.94 18.37 28.95
C PHE A 94 0.61 18.39 29.66
N ILE A 95 0.59 17.89 30.88
CA ILE A 95 -0.53 18.05 31.80
C ILE A 95 -0.19 19.09 32.85
N SER A 96 -1.20 19.69 33.45
CA SER A 96 -1.00 20.50 34.65
C SER A 96 -0.40 19.64 35.76
N CYS A 97 0.58 20.17 36.49
CA CYS A 97 1.16 19.50 37.63
C CYS A 97 0.06 19.29 38.70
N PRO A 98 -0.30 18.04 39.05
CA PRO A 98 -1.37 17.79 40.03
C PRO A 98 -0.92 18.10 41.46
N GLU A 99 0.38 18.22 41.70
CA GLU A 99 0.99 18.50 43.01
C GLU A 99 1.32 19.98 43.20
N CYS A 100 0.99 20.84 42.23
CA CYS A 100 1.05 22.28 42.43
C CYS A 100 -0.08 22.73 43.35
N PHE A 101 0.21 22.80 44.65
CA PHE A 101 -0.62 23.52 45.62
C PHE A 101 -0.30 25.02 45.53
N ALA A 102 -1.31 25.85 45.79
CA ALA A 102 -1.35 27.24 45.34
C ALA A 102 -0.22 28.15 45.86
N ASP A 103 0.58 27.72 46.85
CA ASP A 103 1.43 28.61 47.64
C ASP A 103 2.84 28.07 47.95
N GLU A 104 3.29 26.94 47.35
CA GLU A 104 4.64 26.39 47.55
C GLU A 104 5.39 26.17 46.22
N GLU A 105 6.72 26.32 46.24
CA GLU A 105 7.58 26.02 45.09
C GLU A 105 7.54 24.50 44.84
N CYS A 106 6.81 24.12 43.78
CA CYS A 106 6.50 22.72 43.51
C CYS A 106 7.71 21.98 42.93
N GLU A 107 8.37 21.16 43.77
CA GLU A 107 9.55 20.35 43.42
C GLU A 107 9.30 19.42 42.22
N SER A 108 8.08 18.88 42.09
CA SER A 108 7.72 17.92 41.04
C SER A 108 7.66 18.52 39.64
N CYS A 109 7.57 19.84 39.52
CA CYS A 109 7.53 20.54 38.23
C CYS A 109 8.54 21.69 38.10
N ASP A 110 9.40 21.88 39.10
CA ASP A 110 10.41 22.96 39.16
C ASP A 110 9.82 24.33 38.82
N GLY A 111 8.65 24.64 39.40
CA GLY A 111 7.91 25.89 39.17
C GLY A 111 7.25 26.05 37.79
N SER A 112 7.36 25.09 36.87
CA SER A 112 6.77 25.19 35.53
C SER A 112 5.24 25.05 35.49
N GLY A 113 4.65 24.47 36.54
CA GLY A 113 3.21 24.18 36.63
C GLY A 113 2.72 23.10 35.66
N ARG A 114 3.61 22.47 34.88
CA ARG A 114 3.25 21.45 33.89
C ARG A 114 4.24 20.29 33.90
N ILE A 115 3.73 19.08 33.75
CA ILE A 115 4.54 17.86 33.69
C ILE A 115 4.45 17.27 32.29
N LYS A 116 5.60 16.85 31.78
CA LYS A 116 5.72 16.12 30.51
C LYS A 116 5.29 14.67 30.73
N ILE A 117 4.34 14.20 29.92
CA ILE A 117 3.91 12.80 29.91
C ILE A 117 3.91 12.25 28.49
N GLU A 118 3.97 10.93 28.39
CA GLU A 118 3.81 10.22 27.12
C GLU A 118 2.45 9.54 27.11
N VAL A 119 1.61 9.92 26.15
CA VAL A 119 0.26 9.38 26.00
C VAL A 119 0.15 8.57 24.71
N PRO A 120 -0.54 7.43 24.71
CA PRO A 120 -0.81 6.69 23.49
C PRO A 120 -1.58 7.53 22.48
N VAL A 121 -1.11 7.52 21.23
CA VAL A 121 -1.80 8.14 20.10
C VAL A 121 -3.14 7.42 19.92
N SER A 122 -4.22 8.21 19.86
CA SER A 122 -5.57 7.65 19.77
C SER A 122 -5.78 6.84 18.48
N TRP A 123 -6.59 5.78 18.55
CA TRP A 123 -6.98 4.98 17.39
C TRP A 123 -7.58 5.83 16.25
N THR A 124 -8.32 6.88 16.60
CA THR A 124 -8.87 7.84 15.63
C THR A 124 -7.78 8.62 14.90
N THR A 125 -6.74 9.06 15.60
CA THR A 125 -5.59 9.77 15.02
C THR A 125 -4.78 8.84 14.12
N ILE A 126 -4.49 7.61 14.56
CA ILE A 126 -3.79 6.59 13.76
C ILE A 126 -4.50 6.35 12.43
N LYS A 127 -5.83 6.17 12.45
CA LYS A 127 -6.63 6.04 11.23
C LYS A 127 -6.55 7.26 10.32
N ALA A 128 -6.57 8.47 10.88
CA ALA A 128 -6.50 9.70 10.10
C ALA A 128 -5.15 9.84 9.38
N ILE A 129 -4.04 9.54 10.07
CA ILE A 129 -2.70 9.53 9.49
C ILE A 129 -2.60 8.47 8.38
N TRP A 130 -3.07 7.25 8.64
CA TRP A 130 -3.08 6.18 7.64
C TRP A 130 -3.86 6.57 6.39
N ASN A 131 -5.06 7.12 6.54
CA ASN A 131 -5.89 7.55 5.43
C ASN A 131 -5.19 8.61 4.57
N LYS A 132 -4.52 9.60 5.19
CA LYS A 132 -3.71 10.59 4.46
C LYS A 132 -2.60 9.93 3.64
N GLY A 133 -1.91 8.95 4.21
CA GLY A 133 -0.89 8.17 3.49
C GLY A 133 -1.49 7.43 2.29
N VAL A 134 -2.59 6.71 2.49
CA VAL A 134 -3.30 5.98 1.41
C VAL A 134 -3.80 6.92 0.32
N GLU A 135 -4.32 8.10 0.67
CA GLU A 135 -4.78 9.12 -0.29
C GLU A 135 -3.64 9.65 -1.15
N HIS A 136 -2.48 9.94 -0.56
CA HIS A 136 -1.28 10.38 -1.29
C HIS A 136 -0.82 9.35 -2.34
N PHE A 137 -0.80 8.07 -1.98
CA PHE A 137 -0.42 7.02 -2.92
C PHE A 137 -1.50 6.75 -3.98
N ARG A 138 -2.78 6.96 -3.67
CA ARG A 138 -3.86 6.89 -4.65
C ARG A 138 -3.77 8.01 -5.69
N SER A 139 -3.58 9.26 -5.27
CA SER A 139 -3.47 10.38 -6.21
C SER A 139 -2.22 10.27 -7.08
N SER A 140 -1.12 9.76 -6.52
CA SER A 140 0.12 9.51 -7.26
C SER A 140 -0.04 8.49 -8.40
N THR A 141 -1.04 7.60 -8.33
CA THR A 141 -1.37 6.68 -9.44
C THR A 141 -2.27 7.30 -10.52
N ALA A 142 -2.90 8.44 -10.24
CA ALA A 142 -3.83 9.12 -11.16
C ALA A 142 -3.16 10.22 -11.99
N THR A 143 -2.00 10.73 -11.56
CA THR A 143 -1.24 11.78 -12.28
C THR A 143 -0.14 11.20 -13.17
N GLY A 144 -0.45 10.10 -13.85
CA GLY A 144 0.34 9.65 -15.00
C GLY A 144 0.02 10.50 -16.23
N ASP A 145 0.32 11.79 -16.18
CA ASP A 145 0.35 12.64 -17.37
C ASP A 145 1.75 12.53 -18.01
N ASN A 146 1.78 11.88 -19.18
CA ASN A 146 2.72 11.89 -20.31
C ASN A 146 4.19 12.26 -20.07
#